data_AF-A0A197JIK4-F1
#
_entry.id   AF-A0A197JIK4-F1
#
_cell.length_a   1.000
_cell.length_b   1.000
_cell.length_c   1.000
_cell.angle_alpha   90.00
_cell.angle_beta   90.00
_cell.angle_gamma   90.00
#
_symmetry.space_group_name_H-M   'P 1'
#
loop_
_entity.id
_entity.type
_entity.pdbx_description
1 polymer ?
#
loop_
_entity_poly.entity_id
_entity_poly.type
_entity_poly.pdbx_seq_one_letter_code
_entity_poly.pdbx_strand_id
1 'polypeptide(L)'
;MVRHTKSLGAIRIAWGYDDGLKGYFFTVYDDRLRWQKGQSSEVDKITEKVSMDGGGNYFDLNTYRAGGFGHRVSEKTMFTFMRRYGINPDEIKSSDGGMGGGAEEVKKCAHSGCGTLETVLKRCAKCKNVWYCSRECQTADWSSHKVVCTEA
;
A
#
# COMPACT_ATOMS: atom_id res chain seq x y z
N MET A 1 -4.02 0.75 -20.64
CA MET A 1 -4.06 1.28 -19.25
C MET A 1 -5.46 1.11 -18.70
N VAL A 2 -5.61 0.18 -17.77
CA VAL A 2 -6.81 0.04 -16.95
C VAL A 2 -6.66 1.01 -15.77
N ARG A 3 -7.64 1.88 -15.55
CA ARG A 3 -7.65 2.85 -14.43
C ARG A 3 -8.97 2.80 -13.70
N HIS A 4 -8.89 2.65 -12.39
CA HIS A 4 -10.00 2.75 -11.46
C HIS A 4 -9.81 3.96 -10.55
N THR A 5 -10.93 4.47 -10.03
CA THR A 5 -10.91 5.54 -9.04
C THR A 5 -11.94 5.28 -7.94
N LYS A 6 -11.67 5.79 -6.74
CA LYS A 6 -12.56 5.74 -5.58
C LYS A 6 -12.40 7.01 -4.78
N SER A 7 -13.48 7.53 -4.23
CA SER A 7 -13.46 8.66 -3.31
C SER A 7 -13.84 8.22 -1.90
N LEU A 8 -13.13 8.77 -0.91
CA LEU A 8 -13.31 8.60 0.52
C LEU A 8 -13.40 10.01 1.13
N GLY A 9 -14.54 10.68 0.92
CA GLY A 9 -14.69 12.10 1.22
C GLY A 9 -13.78 12.94 0.31
N ALA A 10 -12.93 13.78 0.91
CA ALA A 10 -11.97 14.61 0.17
C ALA A 10 -10.76 13.82 -0.35
N ILE A 11 -10.55 12.59 0.12
CA ILE A 11 -9.48 11.72 -0.39
C ILE A 11 -9.98 11.02 -1.64
N ARG A 12 -9.22 11.12 -2.74
CA ARG A 12 -9.49 10.38 -3.97
C ARG A 12 -8.32 9.46 -4.25
N ILE A 13 -8.59 8.25 -4.70
CA ILE A 13 -7.59 7.23 -4.95
C ILE A 13 -7.73 6.82 -6.42
N ALA A 14 -6.61 6.71 -7.11
CA ALA A 14 -6.57 6.14 -8.45
C ALA A 14 -5.57 5.00 -8.48
N TRP A 15 -5.92 3.90 -9.15
CA TRP A 15 -5.05 2.76 -9.28
C TRP A 15 -5.33 2.01 -10.57
N GLY A 16 -4.43 1.11 -10.95
CA GLY A 16 -4.65 0.26 -12.10
C GLY A 16 -3.38 -0.32 -12.66
N TYR A 17 -3.47 -0.81 -13.89
CA TYR A 17 -2.38 -1.46 -14.61
C TYR A 17 -2.16 -0.75 -15.95
N ASP A 18 -0.91 -0.43 -16.27
CA ASP A 18 -0.51 0.14 -17.54
C ASP A 18 0.12 -0.93 -18.43
N ASP A 19 -0.54 -1.28 -19.53
CA ASP A 19 -0.08 -2.30 -20.46
C ASP A 19 1.16 -1.88 -21.27
N GLY A 20 1.41 -0.58 -21.41
CA GLY A 20 2.58 -0.04 -22.10
C GLY A 20 3.81 -0.05 -21.20
N LEU A 21 3.64 0.33 -19.93
CA LEU A 21 4.72 0.32 -18.93
C LEU A 21 4.88 -1.05 -18.23
N LYS A 22 3.95 -1.99 -18.50
CA LYS A 22 3.89 -3.34 -17.93
C LYS A 22 4.03 -3.31 -16.40
N GLY A 23 3.11 -2.61 -15.73
CA GLY A 23 3.09 -2.56 -14.27
C GLY A 23 1.88 -1.83 -13.69
N TYR A 24 1.80 -1.80 -12.36
CA TYR A 24 0.73 -1.15 -11.62
C TYR A 24 1.10 0.27 -11.23
N PHE A 25 0.07 1.11 -11.06
CA PHE A 25 0.17 2.38 -10.34
C PHE A 25 -0.86 2.48 -9.23
N PHE A 26 -0.54 3.30 -8.23
CA PHE A 26 -1.42 3.63 -7.12
C PHE A 26 -1.12 5.05 -6.66
N THR A 27 -2.12 5.91 -6.71
CA THR A 27 -2.04 7.32 -6.33
C THR A 27 -3.12 7.66 -5.33
N VAL A 28 -2.74 8.35 -4.26
CA VAL A 28 -3.68 9.00 -3.32
C VAL A 28 -3.60 10.51 -3.48
N TYR A 29 -4.77 11.10 -3.69
CA TYR A 29 -5.02 12.52 -3.79
C TYR A 29 -5.77 13.00 -2.54
N ASP A 30 -5.51 14.22 -2.11
CA ASP A 30 -6.38 14.97 -1.22
C ASP A 30 -6.88 16.22 -1.95
N ASP A 31 -8.18 16.30 -2.23
CA ASP A 31 -8.78 17.43 -2.94
C ASP A 31 -8.71 18.74 -2.15
N ARG A 32 -8.34 18.71 -0.87
CA ARG A 32 -8.05 19.92 -0.06
C ARG A 32 -6.66 20.47 -0.33
N LEU A 33 -5.75 19.63 -0.86
CA LEU A 33 -4.35 19.95 -1.14
C LEU A 33 -4.09 20.21 -2.63
N ARG A 34 -5.13 20.37 -3.46
CA ARG A 34 -4.99 20.76 -4.87
C ARG A 34 -5.31 22.23 -5.05
N TRP A 35 -4.91 22.79 -6.19
CA TRP A 35 -5.28 24.15 -6.59
C TRP A 35 -6.80 24.34 -6.57
N GLN A 36 -7.25 25.46 -6.01
CA GLN A 36 -8.65 25.87 -6.08
C GLN A 36 -8.77 27.26 -6.68
N LYS A 37 -9.88 27.48 -7.39
CA LYS A 37 -10.20 28.78 -7.95
C LYS A 37 -10.29 29.84 -6.84
N GLY A 38 -9.58 30.95 -7.02
CA GLY A 38 -9.63 32.09 -6.12
C GLY A 38 -8.68 32.00 -4.91
N GLN A 39 -7.77 31.04 -4.89
CA GLN A 39 -6.70 30.98 -3.89
C GLN A 39 -5.59 32.01 -4.18
N SER A 40 -4.79 32.31 -3.16
CA SER A 40 -3.65 33.22 -3.30
C SER A 40 -2.46 32.49 -3.91
N SER A 41 -1.57 33.25 -4.54
CA SER A 41 -0.32 32.70 -5.11
C SER A 41 0.61 32.08 -4.06
N GLU A 42 0.46 32.43 -2.78
CA GLU A 42 1.18 31.77 -1.69
C GLU A 42 0.63 30.36 -1.44
N VAL A 43 -0.70 30.17 -1.48
CA VAL A 43 -1.32 28.86 -1.34
C VAL A 43 -0.98 27.96 -2.53
N ASP A 44 -0.95 28.50 -3.75
CA ASP A 44 -0.56 27.75 -4.94
C ASP A 44 0.88 27.24 -4.83
N LYS A 45 1.83 28.09 -4.41
CA LYS A 45 3.22 27.72 -4.17
C LYS A 45 3.39 26.64 -3.11
N ILE A 46 2.54 26.61 -2.07
CA ILE A 46 2.55 25.53 -1.08
C ILE A 46 1.99 24.24 -1.69
N THR A 47 0.93 24.34 -2.49
CA THR A 47 0.30 23.19 -3.16
C THR A 47 1.26 22.52 -4.15
N GLU A 48 2.03 23.31 -4.90
CA GLU A 48 3.06 22.82 -5.84
C GLU A 48 4.17 22.02 -5.14
N LYS A 49 4.41 22.23 -3.84
CA LYS A 49 5.36 21.42 -3.06
C LYS A 49 4.83 20.04 -2.70
N VAL A 50 3.50 19.87 -2.69
CA VAL A 50 2.85 18.57 -2.45
C VAL A 50 2.82 17.77 -3.74
N SER A 51 2.29 18.39 -4.82
CA SER A 51 2.34 17.81 -6.15
C SER A 51 2.80 18.85 -7.16
N MET A 52 3.75 18.46 -8.02
CA MET A 52 4.30 19.33 -9.07
C MET A 52 3.23 19.88 -10.02
N ASP A 53 2.13 19.15 -10.24
CA ASP A 53 1.02 19.57 -11.10
C ASP A 53 -0.09 20.31 -10.34
N GLY A 54 0.08 20.54 -9.04
CA GLY A 54 -0.93 21.13 -8.16
C GLY A 54 -2.17 20.24 -7.96
N GLY A 55 -2.12 18.97 -8.36
CA GLY A 55 -3.23 18.02 -8.35
C GLY A 55 -3.55 17.41 -6.98
N GLY A 56 -2.75 17.70 -5.96
CA GLY A 56 -2.96 17.24 -4.58
C GLY A 56 -2.65 15.76 -4.34
N ASN A 57 -1.98 15.06 -5.27
CA ASN A 57 -1.38 13.76 -5.00
C ASN A 57 -0.17 13.90 -4.07
N TYR A 58 -0.15 13.11 -3.01
CA TYR A 58 0.94 13.10 -2.02
C TYR A 58 1.50 11.70 -1.76
N PHE A 59 0.90 10.68 -2.36
CA PHE A 59 1.34 9.30 -2.25
C PHE A 59 1.19 8.59 -3.60
N ASP A 60 2.29 8.53 -4.34
CA ASP A 60 2.37 7.92 -5.66
C ASP A 60 3.32 6.73 -5.63
N LEU A 61 2.81 5.57 -6.05
CA LEU A 61 3.58 4.34 -6.22
C LEU A 61 3.46 3.83 -7.65
N ASN A 62 4.51 3.16 -8.13
CA ASN A 62 4.47 2.38 -9.36
C ASN A 62 5.30 1.09 -9.27
N THR A 63 5.04 0.12 -10.15
CA THR A 63 5.86 -1.10 -10.28
C THR A 63 6.59 -1.19 -11.62
N TYR A 64 6.68 -0.07 -12.35
CA TYR A 64 7.21 -0.05 -13.71
C TYR A 64 8.70 -0.37 -13.75
N ARG A 65 9.15 -1.04 -14.82
CA ARG A 65 10.57 -1.34 -15.02
C ARG A 65 11.40 -0.07 -15.26
N ALA A 66 10.85 0.88 -16.01
CA ALA A 66 11.45 2.18 -16.29
C ALA A 66 10.37 3.26 -16.48
N GLY A 67 10.71 4.51 -16.15
CA GLY A 67 9.78 5.64 -16.22
C GLY A 67 8.71 5.65 -15.13
N GLY A 68 7.67 6.47 -15.36
CA GLY A 68 6.55 6.68 -14.45
C GLY A 68 6.81 7.67 -13.31
N PHE A 69 5.72 8.05 -12.64
CA PHE A 69 5.73 9.01 -11.55
C PHE A 69 5.68 8.32 -10.18
N GLY A 70 6.20 8.98 -9.16
CA GLY A 70 6.20 8.49 -7.78
C GLY A 70 7.28 7.45 -7.47
N HIS A 71 7.10 6.76 -6.34
CA HIS A 71 8.06 5.80 -5.83
C HIS A 71 7.89 4.43 -6.47
N ARG A 72 8.96 3.93 -7.10
CA ARG A 72 8.98 2.56 -7.60
C ARG A 72 9.08 1.56 -6.44
N VAL A 73 8.16 0.60 -6.42
CA VAL A 73 8.06 -0.47 -5.42
C VAL A 73 7.82 -1.83 -6.09
N SER A 74 7.94 -2.91 -5.33
CA SER A 74 7.51 -4.24 -5.78
C SER A 74 5.98 -4.35 -5.79
N GLU A 75 5.44 -5.28 -6.58
CA GLU A 75 4.00 -5.59 -6.59
C GLU A 75 3.48 -5.99 -5.20
N LYS A 76 4.27 -6.76 -4.44
CA LYS A 76 3.94 -7.12 -3.06
C LYS A 76 3.71 -5.88 -2.17
N THR A 77 4.58 -4.88 -2.28
CA THR A 77 4.45 -3.63 -1.54
C THR A 77 3.26 -2.82 -2.04
N MET A 78 3.08 -2.72 -3.35
CA MET A 78 1.93 -2.05 -3.98
C MET A 78 0.59 -2.61 -3.48
N PHE A 79 0.43 -3.92 -3.56
CA PHE A 79 -0.78 -4.64 -3.17
C PHE A 79 -1.08 -4.52 -1.68
N THR A 80 -0.04 -4.44 -0.84
CA THR A 80 -0.21 -4.16 0.59
C THR A 80 -0.88 -2.80 0.80
N PHE A 81 -0.46 -1.75 0.07
CA PHE A 81 -1.09 -0.43 0.18
C PHE A 81 -2.48 -0.39 -0.43
N MET A 82 -2.72 -1.01 -1.58
CA MET A 82 -4.07 -1.12 -2.16
C MET A 82 -5.07 -1.71 -1.17
N ARG A 83 -4.71 -2.82 -0.49
CA ARG A 83 -5.57 -3.46 0.52
C ARG A 83 -5.89 -2.56 1.71
N ARG A 84 -4.97 -1.68 2.14
CA ARG A 84 -5.24 -0.71 3.22
C ARG A 84 -6.37 0.28 2.88
N TYR A 85 -6.62 0.51 1.59
CA TYR A 85 -7.72 1.34 1.10
C TYR A 85 -8.95 0.54 0.66
N GLY A 86 -8.96 -0.77 0.97
CA GLY A 86 -10.03 -1.69 0.59
C GLY A 86 -10.08 -1.94 -0.91
N ILE A 87 -8.93 -1.93 -1.59
CA ILE A 87 -8.81 -2.30 -3.00
C ILE A 87 -8.27 -3.72 -3.07
N ASN A 88 -8.98 -4.59 -3.79
CA ASN A 88 -8.54 -5.94 -4.07
C ASN A 88 -7.67 -5.95 -5.34
N PRO A 89 -6.35 -6.21 -5.23
CA PRO A 89 -5.46 -6.20 -6.40
C PRO A 89 -5.78 -7.30 -7.42
N ASP A 90 -6.40 -8.40 -6.98
CA ASP A 90 -6.71 -9.55 -7.84
C ASP A 90 -7.82 -9.23 -8.87
N GLU A 91 -8.58 -8.16 -8.62
CA GLU A 91 -9.60 -7.65 -9.54
C GLU A 91 -9.00 -6.76 -10.65
N ILE A 92 -7.74 -6.34 -10.52
CA ILE A 92 -7.03 -5.51 -11.49
C ILE A 92 -6.27 -6.44 -12.44
N LYS A 93 -6.92 -6.87 -13.52
CA LYS A 93 -6.29 -7.74 -14.51
C LYS A 93 -5.52 -6.93 -15.55
N SER A 94 -4.34 -7.40 -15.95
CA SER A 94 -3.77 -7.10 -17.26
C SER A 94 -4.47 -7.97 -18.32
N SER A 95 -4.52 -7.52 -19.58
CA SER A 95 -4.99 -8.34 -20.71
C SER A 95 -4.07 -9.55 -20.97
N ASP A 96 -2.82 -9.48 -20.50
CA ASP A 96 -1.75 -10.41 -20.90
C ASP A 96 -1.34 -11.39 -19.78
N GLY A 97 -2.12 -11.49 -18.69
CA GLY A 97 -1.84 -12.45 -17.62
C GLY A 97 -0.48 -12.21 -16.94
N GLY A 98 -0.38 -11.10 -16.19
CA GLY A 98 0.76 -10.87 -15.28
C GLY A 98 0.91 -12.04 -14.29
N MET A 99 2.14 -12.57 -14.19
CA MET A 99 2.50 -13.82 -13.50
C MET A 99 1.75 -14.03 -12.18
N GLY A 100 0.97 -15.12 -12.14
CA GLY A 100 0.26 -15.57 -10.96
C GLY A 100 1.21 -15.77 -9.78
N GLY A 101 1.08 -14.90 -8.78
CA GLY A 101 1.50 -15.24 -7.43
C GLY A 101 0.63 -16.40 -6.97
N GLY A 102 1.21 -17.59 -6.86
CA GLY A 102 0.53 -18.77 -6.31
C GLY A 102 -0.14 -18.42 -4.99
N ALA A 103 -1.27 -19.06 -4.72
CA ALA A 103 -2.03 -18.87 -3.48
C ALA A 103 -1.09 -18.95 -2.27
N GLU A 104 -0.68 -17.80 -1.74
CA GLU A 104 0.21 -17.71 -0.59
C GLU A 104 -0.60 -18.13 0.64
N GLU A 105 -0.01 -19.00 1.45
CA GLU A 105 -0.56 -19.42 2.73
C GLU A 105 -0.83 -18.19 3.60
N VAL A 106 -2.12 -17.96 3.87
CA VAL A 106 -2.61 -16.93 4.77
C VAL A 106 -2.18 -17.29 6.19
N LYS A 107 -1.41 -16.40 6.83
CA LYS A 107 -0.89 -16.63 8.18
C LYS A 107 -1.72 -15.83 9.18
N LYS A 108 -1.86 -16.38 10.38
CA LYS A 108 -2.55 -15.73 11.49
C LYS A 108 -1.56 -14.97 12.37
N CYS A 109 -1.96 -13.77 12.77
CA CYS A 109 -1.24 -13.02 13.81
C CYS A 109 -1.27 -13.82 15.13
N ALA A 110 -0.11 -14.02 15.75
CA ALA A 110 0.03 -14.74 17.00
C ALA A 110 -0.56 -14.00 18.21
N HIS A 111 -0.76 -12.67 18.10
CA HIS A 111 -1.46 -11.93 19.14
C HIS A 111 -2.93 -12.35 19.20
N SER A 112 -3.30 -13.00 20.30
CA SER A 112 -4.64 -13.56 20.54
C SER A 112 -5.78 -12.54 20.39
N GLY A 113 -5.54 -11.26 20.71
CA GLY A 113 -6.52 -10.18 20.58
C GLY A 113 -6.67 -9.57 19.19
N CYS A 114 -5.84 -9.95 18.21
CA CYS A 114 -5.81 -9.33 16.88
C CYS A 114 -6.68 -10.06 15.86
N GLY A 115 -6.50 -11.38 15.73
CA GLY A 115 -7.26 -12.20 14.77
C GLY A 115 -6.94 -11.98 13.28
N THR A 116 -6.03 -11.05 12.93
CA THR A 116 -5.66 -10.77 11.54
C THR A 116 -5.13 -12.01 10.82
N LEU A 117 -5.69 -12.26 9.63
CA LEU A 117 -5.27 -13.25 8.66
C LEU A 117 -4.71 -12.52 7.44
N GLU A 118 -3.40 -12.60 7.21
CA GLU A 118 -2.73 -11.94 6.08
C GLU A 118 -1.64 -12.83 5.49
N THR A 119 -1.35 -12.65 4.20
CA THR A 119 -0.22 -13.33 3.55
C THR A 119 1.14 -12.73 3.92
N VAL A 120 1.16 -11.50 4.46
CA VAL A 120 2.39 -10.73 4.73
C VAL A 120 2.48 -10.31 6.20
N LEU A 121 2.76 -11.28 7.07
CA LEU A 121 3.08 -11.02 8.47
C LEU A 121 4.60 -10.94 8.70
N LYS A 122 5.02 -10.24 9.76
CA LYS A 122 6.42 -10.17 10.21
C LYS A 122 6.70 -11.30 11.19
N ARG A 123 7.83 -11.99 11.03
CA ARG A 123 8.27 -13.00 12.00
C ARG A 123 8.90 -12.36 13.23
N CYS A 124 8.81 -13.05 14.36
CA CYS A 124 9.66 -12.73 15.50
C CYS A 124 11.13 -12.76 15.08
N ALA A 125 11.87 -11.66 15.32
CA ALA A 125 13.26 -11.53 14.88
C ALA A 125 14.19 -12.57 15.53
N LYS A 126 13.85 -13.03 16.75
CA LYS A 126 14.64 -14.00 17.52
C LYS A 126 14.36 -15.44 17.09
N CYS A 127 13.14 -15.92 17.32
CA CYS A 127 12.80 -17.34 17.10
C CYS A 127 12.31 -17.67 15.70
N LYS A 128 11.86 -16.67 14.92
CA LYS A 128 11.25 -16.84 13.59
C LYS A 128 10.04 -17.80 13.51
N ASN A 129 9.54 -18.31 14.63
CA ASN A 129 8.48 -19.33 14.71
C ASN A 129 7.05 -18.77 14.76
N VAL A 130 6.89 -17.50 15.12
CA VAL A 130 5.58 -16.83 15.22
C VAL A 130 5.52 -15.59 14.34
N TRP A 131 4.30 -15.21 13.94
CA TRP A 131 4.01 -14.16 12.97
C TRP A 131 3.13 -13.06 13.57
N TYR A 132 3.41 -11.80 13.25
CA TYR A 132 2.70 -10.62 13.74
C TYR A 132 2.38 -9.64 12.59
N CYS A 133 1.18 -9.07 12.59
CA CYS A 133 0.81 -8.05 11.59
C CYS A 133 1.50 -6.70 11.85
N SER A 134 1.89 -6.46 13.11
CA SER A 134 2.48 -5.20 13.53
C SER A 134 3.42 -5.36 14.72
N ARG A 135 4.21 -4.32 15.03
CA ARG A 135 5.12 -4.30 16.18
C ARG A 135 4.34 -4.24 17.50
N GLU A 136 3.18 -3.60 17.47
CA GLU A 136 2.25 -3.49 18.59
C GLU A 136 1.73 -4.88 18.97
N CYS A 137 1.30 -5.69 17.98
CA CYS A 137 0.87 -7.07 18.23
C CYS A 137 2.01 -7.94 18.79
N GLN A 138 3.23 -7.79 18.28
CA GLN A 138 4.39 -8.48 18.84
C GLN A 138 4.65 -8.09 20.30
N THR A 139 4.51 -6.81 20.62
CA THR A 139 4.75 -6.28 21.98
C THR A 139 3.65 -6.71 22.95
N ALA A 140 2.39 -6.70 22.50
CA ALA A 140 1.26 -7.17 23.28
C ALA A 140 1.34 -8.67 23.62
N ASP A 141 1.78 -9.49 22.66
CA ASP A 141 2.01 -10.92 22.86
C ASP A 141 3.32 -11.23 23.60
N TRP A 142 4.22 -10.26 23.81
CA TRP A 142 5.55 -10.53 24.36
C TRP A 142 5.51 -11.18 25.76
N SER A 143 4.56 -10.79 26.60
CA SER A 143 4.42 -11.33 27.96
C SER A 143 4.19 -12.85 27.97
N SER A 144 3.40 -13.37 27.03
CA SER A 144 3.15 -14.79 26.79
C SER A 144 4.22 -15.44 25.92
N HIS A 145 4.68 -14.78 24.86
CA HIS A 145 5.62 -15.35 23.90
C HIS A 145 7.03 -15.57 24.48
N LYS A 146 7.50 -14.67 25.35
CA LYS A 146 8.89 -14.69 25.86
C LYS A 146 9.27 -16.02 26.52
N VAL A 147 8.32 -16.73 27.13
CA VAL A 147 8.58 -18.01 27.82
C VAL A 147 8.90 -19.16 26.86
N VAL A 148 8.49 -19.04 25.59
CA VAL A 148 8.71 -20.04 24.54
C VAL A 148 9.62 -19.52 23.41
N CYS A 149 10.21 -18.34 23.58
CA CYS A 149 11.01 -17.68 22.54
C CYS A 149 12.49 -18.12 22.59
N THR A 150 12.79 -19.25 21.94
CA THR A 150 14.15 -19.77 21.74
C THR A 150 14.76 -19.25 20.43
N GLU A 151 16.08 -19.12 20.36
CA GLU A 151 16.75 -18.74 19.10
C GLU A 151 16.55 -19.80 18.01
N ALA A 152 16.51 -19.36 16.76
CA ALA A 152 16.25 -20.20 15.58
C ALA A 152 17.50 -20.89 15.05
#